data_AF-A0A1Q5LCZ3-F1
#
_entry.id   AF-A0A1Q5LCZ3-F1
#
_cell.length_a   1.000
_cell.length_b   1.000
_cell.length_c   1.000
_cell.angle_alpha   90.00
_cell.angle_beta   90.00
_cell.angle_gamma   90.00
#
_symmetry.space_group_name_H-M   'P 1'
#
loop_
_entity.id
_entity.type
_entity.pdbx_description
1 polymer ?
#
loop_
_entity_poly.entity_id
_entity_poly.type
_entity_poly.pdbx_seq_one_letter_code
_entity_poly.pdbx_strand_id
1 'polypeptide(L)'
;MNTSDSEFVRHSIWEHVPEARPFVTGLEEEEWEATNGECSDPGMYSMPSYGFVHPVFRPALEESARETIARSARLIEALLGSGRPRVIELVSIRVTDQLLGFPELWERFASCAGPRMRFEADLRREYYR
;
A
#
# COMPACT_ATOMS: atom_id res chain seq x y z
N MET A 1 4.09 24.00 0.34
CA MET A 1 2.69 23.53 0.33
C MET A 1 2.69 22.15 0.95
N ASN A 2 1.89 21.90 1.99
CA ASN A 2 1.77 20.55 2.56
C ASN A 2 0.85 19.74 1.62
N THR A 3 1.44 18.82 0.86
CA THR A 3 0.72 17.82 0.05
C THR A 3 -0.23 17.05 0.96
N SER A 4 -1.47 16.81 0.51
CA SER A 4 -2.43 16.03 1.29
C SER A 4 -1.90 14.61 1.50
N ASP A 5 -2.37 13.91 2.53
CA ASP A 5 -1.97 12.53 2.77
C ASP A 5 -2.41 11.61 1.61
N SER A 6 -3.56 11.86 0.99
CA SER A 6 -4.02 11.12 -0.20
C SER A 6 -3.08 11.33 -1.38
N GLU A 7 -2.72 12.59 -1.66
CA GLU A 7 -1.81 12.94 -2.74
C GLU A 7 -0.40 12.37 -2.51
N PHE A 8 0.08 12.38 -1.26
CA PHE A 8 1.35 11.75 -0.88
C PHE A 8 1.34 10.24 -1.15
N VAL A 9 0.28 9.54 -0.76
CA VAL A 9 0.10 8.11 -0.99
C VAL A 9 0.07 7.81 -2.49
N ARG A 10 -0.72 8.58 -3.25
CA ARG A 10 -0.83 8.47 -4.71
C ARG A 10 0.53 8.58 -5.39
N HIS A 11 1.27 9.65 -5.10
CA HIS A 11 2.60 9.87 -5.67
C HIS A 11 3.57 8.75 -5.26
N SER A 12 3.53 8.32 -4.00
CA SER A 12 4.40 7.24 -3.52
C SER A 12 4.15 5.94 -4.29
N ILE A 13 2.88 5.55 -4.48
CA ILE A 13 2.49 4.38 -5.28
C ILE A 13 3.00 4.54 -6.72
N TRP A 14 2.74 5.70 -7.32
CA TRP A 14 3.11 6.00 -8.70
C TRP A 14 4.61 5.88 -8.98
N GLU A 15 5.45 6.33 -8.04
CA GLU A 15 6.91 6.27 -8.16
C GLU A 15 7.46 4.86 -7.94
N HIS A 16 6.95 4.13 -6.95
CA HIS A 16 7.57 2.89 -6.51
C HIS A 16 7.05 1.64 -7.23
N VAL A 17 5.78 1.65 -7.65
CA VAL A 17 5.09 0.47 -8.19
C VAL A 17 4.40 0.82 -9.52
N PRO A 18 5.14 0.84 -10.64
CA PRO A 18 4.57 1.14 -11.96
C PRO A 18 3.36 0.27 -12.34
N GLU A 19 3.34 -0.98 -11.90
CA GLU A 19 2.25 -1.94 -12.10
C GLU A 19 0.92 -1.47 -11.50
N ALA A 20 0.96 -0.60 -10.49
CA ALA A 20 -0.23 -0.04 -9.84
C ALA A 20 -0.87 1.13 -10.61
N ARG A 21 -0.15 1.76 -11.53
CA ARG A 21 -0.60 3.00 -12.21
C ARG A 21 -1.94 2.84 -12.94
N PRO A 22 -2.19 1.77 -13.72
CA PRO A 22 -3.47 1.62 -14.40
C PRO A 22 -4.65 1.52 -13.43
N PHE A 23 -4.45 0.88 -12.26
CA PHE A 23 -5.48 0.74 -11.24
C PHE A 23 -5.72 2.05 -10.50
N VAL A 24 -4.66 2.81 -10.20
CA VAL A 24 -4.79 4.17 -9.63
C VAL A 24 -5.56 5.07 -10.59
N THR A 25 -5.20 5.08 -11.87
CA THR A 25 -5.89 5.91 -12.88
C THR A 25 -7.35 5.48 -13.04
N GLY A 26 -7.65 4.18 -13.07
CA GLY A 26 -9.03 3.70 -13.12
C GLY A 26 -9.87 4.18 -11.93
N LEU A 27 -9.32 4.16 -10.71
CA LEU A 27 -10.00 4.71 -9.52
C LEU A 27 -10.20 6.23 -9.60
N GLU A 28 -9.20 6.97 -10.09
CA GLU A 28 -9.30 8.42 -10.28
C GLU A 28 -10.41 8.76 -11.30
N GLU A 29 -10.55 7.95 -12.36
CA GLU A 29 -11.62 8.08 -13.37
C GLU A 29 -13.00 7.71 -12.80
N GLU A 30 -13.12 6.60 -12.06
CA GLU A 30 -14.37 6.20 -11.41
C GLU A 30 -14.89 7.28 -10.44
N GLU A 31 -14.00 7.87 -9.64
CA GLU A 31 -14.36 8.96 -8.72
C GLU A 31 -14.78 10.23 -9.48
N TRP A 32 -14.08 10.54 -10.57
CA TRP A 32 -14.41 11.66 -11.44
C TRP A 32 -15.81 11.51 -12.04
N GLU A 33 -16.16 10.33 -12.53
CA GLU A 33 -17.48 10.03 -13.06
C GLU A 33 -18.55 10.08 -11.96
N ALA A 34 -18.29 9.48 -10.80
CA ALA A 34 -19.23 9.43 -9.68
C ALA A 34 -19.56 10.83 -9.13
N THR A 35 -18.61 11.76 -9.20
CA THR A 35 -18.75 13.14 -8.73
C THR A 35 -19.15 14.12 -9.83
N ASN A 36 -19.51 13.63 -11.03
CA ASN A 36 -19.83 14.46 -12.21
C ASN A 36 -18.73 15.47 -12.57
N GLY A 37 -17.47 15.10 -12.35
CA GLY A 37 -16.30 15.91 -12.65
C GLY A 37 -15.93 16.94 -11.59
N GLU A 38 -16.35 16.74 -10.33
CA GLU A 38 -16.00 17.64 -9.23
C GLU A 38 -14.75 17.20 -8.46
N CYS A 39 -14.47 15.89 -8.39
CA CYS A 39 -13.35 15.34 -7.62
C CYS A 39 -12.81 14.06 -8.28
N SER A 40 -11.49 13.90 -8.29
CA SER A 40 -10.82 12.67 -8.78
C SER A 40 -10.01 11.97 -7.68
N ASP A 41 -10.13 12.38 -6.41
CA ASP A 41 -9.44 11.74 -5.28
C ASP A 41 -10.29 10.58 -4.75
N PRO A 42 -9.92 9.32 -5.02
CA PRO A 42 -10.70 8.15 -4.59
C PRO A 42 -10.69 7.95 -3.06
N GLY A 43 -9.89 8.77 -2.36
CA GLY A 43 -9.73 8.74 -0.92
C GLY A 43 -8.55 7.87 -0.46
N MET A 44 -8.04 8.25 0.70
CA MET A 44 -6.81 7.72 1.28
C MET A 44 -6.84 6.20 1.56
N TYR A 45 -8.02 5.59 1.72
CA TYR A 45 -8.14 4.15 1.96
C TYR A 45 -8.38 3.35 0.67
N SER A 46 -9.16 3.89 -0.26
CA SER A 46 -9.50 3.21 -1.51
C SER A 46 -8.25 3.02 -2.38
N MET A 47 -7.39 4.03 -2.45
CA MET A 47 -6.23 4.02 -3.32
C MET A 47 -5.17 2.95 -2.92
N PRO A 48 -4.75 2.81 -1.66
CA PRO A 48 -3.91 1.68 -1.23
C PRO A 48 -4.59 0.33 -1.41
N SER A 49 -5.88 0.21 -1.08
CA SER A 49 -6.58 -1.08 -1.14
C SER A 49 -6.79 -1.54 -2.57
N TYR A 50 -7.46 -0.74 -3.40
CA TYR A 50 -7.91 -1.09 -4.74
C TYR A 50 -6.95 -0.66 -5.84
N GLY A 51 -6.05 0.30 -5.58
CA GLY A 51 -5.03 0.73 -6.52
C GLY A 51 -3.71 -0.03 -6.39
N PHE A 52 -3.44 -0.65 -5.24
CA PHE A 52 -2.15 -1.29 -4.96
C PHE A 52 -2.27 -2.69 -4.33
N VAL A 53 -2.86 -2.82 -3.15
CA VAL A 53 -2.80 -4.05 -2.36
C VAL A 53 -3.50 -5.21 -3.05
N HIS A 54 -4.76 -5.03 -3.45
CA HIS A 54 -5.54 -6.06 -4.13
C HIS A 54 -5.09 -6.36 -5.55
N PRO A 55 -4.87 -5.37 -6.44
CA PRO A 55 -4.55 -5.67 -7.83
C PRO A 55 -3.08 -6.03 -8.08
N VAL A 56 -2.16 -5.62 -7.20
CA VAL A 56 -0.71 -5.75 -7.45
C VAL A 56 0.00 -6.52 -6.35
N PHE A 57 -0.07 -6.04 -5.11
CA PHE A 57 0.79 -6.59 -4.06
C PHE A 57 0.43 -8.03 -3.70
N ARG A 58 -0.87 -8.30 -3.50
CA ARG A 58 -1.34 -9.64 -3.16
C ARG A 58 -1.08 -10.66 -4.30
N PRO A 59 -1.43 -10.39 -5.57
CA PRO A 59 -1.06 -11.27 -6.68
C PRO A 59 0.45 -11.49 -6.77
N ALA A 60 1.27 -10.45 -6.58
CA ALA A 60 2.73 -10.61 -6.61
C ALA A 60 3.25 -11.56 -5.53
N LEU A 61 2.67 -11.56 -4.33
CA LEU A 61 2.98 -12.54 -3.27
C LEU A 61 2.46 -13.94 -3.62
N GLU A 62 1.28 -14.04 -4.21
CA GLU A 62 0.67 -15.32 -4.60
C GLU A 62 1.50 -16.01 -5.70
N GLU A 63 1.96 -15.24 -6.69
CA GLU A 63 2.74 -15.69 -7.86
C GLU A 63 4.25 -15.68 -7.63
N SER A 64 4.72 -15.20 -6.46
CA SER A 64 6.14 -15.03 -6.15
C SER A 64 6.90 -14.13 -7.14
N ALA A 65 6.24 -13.07 -7.63
CA ALA A 65 6.82 -12.07 -8.53
C ALA A 65 7.84 -11.17 -7.81
N ARG A 66 9.08 -11.67 -7.66
CA ARG A 66 10.12 -11.10 -6.79
C ARG A 66 10.39 -9.60 -7.01
N GLU A 67 10.39 -9.14 -8.26
CA GLU A 67 10.69 -7.73 -8.54
C GLU A 67 9.58 -6.80 -8.04
N THR A 68 8.32 -7.16 -8.28
CA THR A 68 7.15 -6.42 -7.81
C THR A 68 7.04 -6.47 -6.29
N ILE A 69 7.37 -7.60 -5.65
CA ILE A 69 7.49 -7.71 -4.18
C ILE A 69 8.55 -6.74 -3.65
N ALA A 70 9.74 -6.69 -4.27
CA ALA A 70 10.81 -5.81 -3.84
C ALA A 70 10.46 -4.32 -4.01
N ARG A 71 9.76 -3.95 -5.09
CA ARG A 71 9.21 -2.61 -5.31
C ARG A 71 8.17 -2.24 -4.25
N SER A 72 7.26 -3.16 -3.97
CA SER A 72 6.23 -3.03 -2.94
C SER A 72 6.84 -2.82 -1.56
N ALA A 73 7.91 -3.55 -1.22
CA ALA A 73 8.62 -3.37 0.03
C ALA A 73 9.23 -1.96 0.17
N ARG A 74 9.78 -1.40 -0.92
CA ARG A 74 10.29 -0.01 -0.92
C ARG A 74 9.18 1.01 -0.73
N LEU A 75 8.05 0.82 -1.40
CA LEU A 75 6.85 1.65 -1.18
C LEU A 75 6.44 1.63 0.29
N ILE A 76 6.26 0.44 0.87
CA ILE A 76 5.82 0.26 2.25
C ILE A 76 6.80 0.92 3.23
N GLU A 77 8.11 0.76 3.03
CA GLU A 77 9.13 1.44 3.84
C GLU A 77 9.06 2.96 3.73
N ALA A 78 8.82 3.51 2.54
CA ALA A 78 8.67 4.94 2.33
C ALA A 78 7.41 5.49 3.03
N LEU A 79 6.29 4.77 2.95
CA LEU A 79 5.04 5.15 3.61
C LEU A 79 5.18 5.13 5.15
N LEU A 80 5.77 4.08 5.72
CA LEU A 80 6.07 4.00 7.15
C LEU A 80 7.08 5.06 7.60
N GLY A 81 8.02 5.43 6.72
CA GLY A 81 9.04 6.45 6.97
C GLY A 81 8.58 7.88 6.75
N SER A 82 7.33 8.11 6.33
CA SER A 82 6.83 9.43 5.93
C SER A 82 6.68 10.44 7.06
N GLY A 83 6.64 9.98 8.32
CA GLY A 83 6.35 10.81 9.48
C GLY A 83 4.88 11.29 9.55
N ARG A 84 3.99 10.76 8.70
CA ARG A 84 2.57 11.11 8.63
C ARG A 84 1.74 10.05 9.38
N PRO A 85 1.16 10.37 10.55
CA PRO A 85 0.48 9.37 11.38
C PRO A 85 -0.64 8.62 10.65
N ARG A 86 -1.45 9.31 9.85
CA ARG A 86 -2.54 8.69 9.07
C ARG A 86 -2.06 7.73 8.00
N VAL A 87 -0.92 8.04 7.36
CA VAL A 87 -0.31 7.17 6.35
C VAL A 87 0.31 5.94 7.00
N ILE A 88 0.92 6.09 8.18
CA ILE A 88 1.45 4.97 8.96
C ILE A 88 0.29 4.05 9.37
N GLU A 89 -0.76 4.60 9.97
CA GLU A 89 -1.96 3.85 10.36
C GLU A 89 -2.61 3.12 9.17
N LEU A 90 -2.66 3.76 8.01
CA LEU A 90 -3.13 3.16 6.78
C LEU A 90 -2.31 1.93 6.38
N VAL A 91 -0.97 1.99 6.44
CA VAL A 91 -0.11 0.83 6.18
C VAL A 91 -0.38 -0.28 7.20
N SER A 92 -0.49 0.06 8.48
CA SER A 92 -0.80 -0.89 9.53
C SER A 92 -2.08 -1.69 9.23
N ILE A 93 -3.16 -1.00 8.86
CA ILE A 93 -4.47 -1.61 8.63
C ILE A 93 -4.56 -2.31 7.28
N ARG A 94 -4.03 -1.72 6.21
CA ARG A 94 -4.24 -2.22 4.84
C ARG A 94 -3.16 -3.17 4.35
N VAL A 95 -1.97 -3.13 4.96
CA VAL A 95 -0.83 -3.95 4.54
C VAL A 95 -0.42 -4.89 5.66
N THR A 96 -0.11 -4.38 6.85
CA THR A 96 0.44 -5.22 7.92
C THR A 96 -0.57 -6.24 8.41
N ASP A 97 -1.80 -5.83 8.69
CA ASP A 97 -2.87 -6.74 9.13
C ASP A 97 -3.16 -7.84 8.10
N GLN A 98 -3.07 -7.52 6.82
CA GLN A 98 -3.25 -8.49 5.76
C GLN A 98 -2.08 -9.48 5.70
N LEU A 99 -0.84 -9.02 5.82
CA LEU A 99 0.33 -9.90 5.85
C LEU A 99 0.31 -10.83 7.07
N LEU A 100 -0.06 -10.32 8.24
CA LEU A 100 -0.08 -11.10 9.49
C LEU A 100 -1.32 -12.00 9.60
N GLY A 101 -2.45 -11.61 9.00
CA GLY A 101 -3.65 -12.45 8.92
C GLY A 101 -3.47 -13.71 8.05
N PHE A 102 -2.46 -13.74 7.17
CA PHE A 102 -2.13 -14.88 6.32
C PHE A 102 -0.62 -15.19 6.41
N PRO A 103 -0.19 -16.07 7.33
CA PRO A 103 1.23 -16.32 7.61
C PRO A 103 2.09 -16.60 6.36
N GLU A 104 1.54 -17.30 5.37
CA GLU A 104 2.23 -17.62 4.12
C GLU A 104 2.55 -16.37 3.29
N LEU A 105 1.70 -15.33 3.35
CA LEU A 105 1.96 -14.05 2.68
C LEU A 105 3.11 -13.32 3.37
N TRP A 106 3.12 -13.30 4.70
CA TRP A 106 4.25 -12.74 5.45
C TRP A 106 5.55 -13.48 5.13
N GLU A 107 5.57 -14.80 5.12
CA GLU A 107 6.79 -15.58 4.81
C GLU A 107 7.38 -15.23 3.44
N ARG A 108 6.53 -15.08 2.43
CA ARG A 108 6.94 -14.69 1.07
C ARG A 108 7.47 -13.27 1.01
N PHE A 109 6.89 -12.36 1.80
CA PHE A 109 7.29 -10.96 1.85
C PHE A 109 8.52 -10.69 2.74
N ALA A 110 8.71 -11.47 3.80
CA ALA A 110 9.62 -11.17 4.91
C ALA A 110 11.08 -10.99 4.48
N SER A 111 11.51 -11.62 3.40
CA SER A 111 12.87 -11.44 2.87
C SER A 111 13.11 -10.04 2.28
N CYS A 112 12.06 -9.39 1.78
CA CYS A 112 12.13 -8.04 1.20
C CYS A 112 11.78 -6.94 2.21
N ALA A 113 11.15 -7.29 3.34
CA ALA A 113 10.74 -6.32 4.36
C ALA A 113 11.95 -5.53 4.90
N GLY A 114 11.85 -4.20 4.83
CA GLY A 114 12.84 -3.30 5.40
C GLY A 114 12.70 -3.16 6.92
N PRO A 115 13.55 -2.34 7.56
CA PRO A 115 13.59 -2.23 9.02
C PRO A 115 12.28 -1.72 9.63
N ARG A 116 11.59 -0.75 9.01
CA ARG A 116 10.37 -0.18 9.59
C ARG A 116 9.22 -1.17 9.52
N MET A 117 9.09 -1.86 8.40
CA MET A 117 8.05 -2.87 8.20
C MET A 117 8.26 -4.09 9.10
N ARG A 118 9.52 -4.48 9.36
CA ARG A 118 9.82 -5.52 10.36
C ARG A 118 9.41 -5.08 11.77
N PHE A 119 9.78 -3.87 12.16
CA PHE A 119 9.39 -3.31 13.45
C PHE A 119 7.86 -3.23 13.61
N GLU A 120 7.17 -2.73 12.58
CA GLU A 120 5.72 -2.67 12.53
C GLU A 120 5.07 -4.06 12.66
N ALA A 121 5.57 -5.06 11.92
CA ALA A 121 5.09 -6.43 12.01
C ALA A 121 5.33 -7.03 13.41
N ASP A 122 6.48 -6.77 14.03
CA ASP A 122 6.79 -7.26 15.37
C ASP A 122 5.85 -6.66 16.43
N LEU A 123 5.54 -5.35 16.33
CA LEU A 123 4.56 -4.71 17.20
C LEU A 123 3.16 -5.30 17.02
N ARG A 124 2.72 -5.52 15.78
CA ARG A 124 1.35 -5.99 15.52
C ARG A 124 1.15 -7.48 15.75
N ARG A 125 2.20 -8.30 15.70
CA ARG A 125 2.14 -9.75 15.96
C ARG A 125 1.49 -10.10 17.29
N GLU A 126 1.54 -9.22 18.29
CA GLU A 126 0.86 -9.44 19.58
C GLU A 126 -0.65 -9.69 19.44
N TYR A 127 -1.27 -9.16 18.39
CA TYR A 127 -2.71 -9.32 18.11
C TYR A 127 -3.07 -10.55 17.28
N TYR A 128 -2.08 -11.29 16.77
CA TYR A 128 -2.25 -12.43 15.86
C TYR A 128 -1.66 -13.74 16.44
N ARG A 129 -1.38 -13.77 17.75
CA ARG A 129 -0.94 -14.96 18.48
C ARG A 129 -2.09 -15.85 18.91
#